data_AF-A0AAV0WLF8-F1
#
_entry.id   AF-A0AAV0WLF8-F1
#
_cell.length_a   1.000
_cell.length_b   1.000
_cell.length_c   1.000
_cell.angle_alpha   90.00
_cell.angle_beta   90.00
_cell.angle_gamma   90.00
#
_symmetry.space_group_name_H-M   'P 1'
#
loop_
_entity.id
_entity.type
_entity.pdbx_description
1 polymer ?
#
loop_
_entity_poly.entity_id
_entity_poly.type
_entity_poly.pdbx_seq_one_letter_code
_entity_poly.pdbx_strand_id
1 'polypeptide(L)'
;MKAGGGTMVRLTLSGGALVASTAAACCFLAVWSYWYYELDADCVQARDCKCLLFGTSFAGGGFVGGDRFACQYVAYSLMASAGLAAYTSVYYGCRLLLCAGHGRGRRQHHRPVRTVAETRPEDGTSGCTSPQIQINGLTICLAIILAVMALNMFIASIVLSNGYISTCLQYVHRVKSYLMVSGNMVELITNRMSCGTIYDFMDYLQPPSRQVTYELIHRHKTNPRDSVINTSALLIISIVLSWLNTFIWIVFTFCTYYFR
;
A
#
# COMPACT_ATOMS: atom_id res chain seq x y z
N MET A 1 -18.20 20.50 25.19
CA MET A 1 -17.20 19.42 25.12
C MET A 1 -17.50 18.53 23.91
N LYS A 2 -16.90 18.76 22.73
CA LYS A 2 -17.04 17.84 21.56
C LYS A 2 -16.00 18.05 20.42
N ALA A 3 -14.94 18.83 20.64
CA ALA A 3 -13.97 19.16 19.58
C ALA A 3 -12.78 18.19 19.47
N GLY A 4 -12.54 17.33 20.47
CA GLY A 4 -11.38 16.42 20.51
C GLY A 4 -11.55 15.09 19.77
N GLY A 5 -12.79 14.57 19.68
CA GLY A 5 -13.04 13.23 19.14
C GLY A 5 -12.76 13.10 17.65
N GLY A 6 -13.16 14.09 16.84
CA GLY A 6 -12.97 14.04 15.39
C GLY A 6 -11.50 14.05 14.96
N THR A 7 -10.66 14.85 15.63
CA THR A 7 -9.21 14.93 15.34
C THR A 7 -8.49 13.63 15.70
N MET A 8 -8.86 13.00 16.83
CA MET A 8 -8.28 11.72 17.26
C MET A 8 -8.62 10.60 16.28
N VAL A 9 -9.87 10.52 15.81
CA VAL A 9 -10.29 9.53 14.80
C VAL A 9 -9.52 9.71 13.49
N ARG A 10 -9.38 10.96 13.00
CA ARG A 10 -8.61 11.26 11.78
C ARG A 10 -7.14 10.88 11.90
N LEU A 11 -6.52 11.10 13.07
CA LEU A 11 -5.15 10.68 13.35
C LEU A 11 -5.00 9.16 13.36
N THR A 12 -5.94 8.43 13.96
CA THR A 12 -5.90 6.96 13.97
C THR A 12 -6.07 6.37 12.57
N LEU A 13 -6.94 6.97 11.75
CA LEU A 13 -7.16 6.55 10.36
C LEU A 13 -5.93 6.84 9.48
N SER A 14 -5.32 8.02 9.61
CA SER A 14 -4.12 8.35 8.84
C SER A 14 -2.92 7.51 9.25
N GLY A 15 -2.75 7.24 10.56
CA GLY A 15 -1.69 6.37 11.06
C GLY A 15 -1.87 4.92 10.61
N GLY A 16 -3.09 4.40 10.66
CA GLY A 16 -3.41 3.07 10.14
C GLY A 16 -3.13 2.94 8.64
N ALA A 17 -3.53 3.96 7.85
CA ALA A 17 -3.23 4.00 6.42
C ALA A 17 -1.72 4.03 6.15
N LEU A 18 -0.94 4.77 6.94
CA LEU A 18 0.51 4.84 6.80
C LEU A 18 1.17 3.46 7.03
N VAL A 19 0.80 2.78 8.11
CA VAL A 19 1.38 1.45 8.42
C VAL A 19 0.96 0.43 7.37
N ALA A 20 -0.32 0.39 7.00
CA ALA A 20 -0.83 -0.55 6.00
C ALA A 20 -0.18 -0.33 4.62
N SER A 21 -0.08 0.92 4.17
CA SER A 21 0.53 1.25 2.87
C SER A 21 2.03 0.99 2.81
N THR A 22 2.77 1.34 3.86
CA THR A 22 4.22 1.08 3.92
C THR A 22 4.52 -0.42 3.98
N ALA A 23 3.82 -1.18 4.82
CA ALA A 23 3.96 -2.62 4.87
C ALA A 23 3.59 -3.27 3.52
N ALA A 24 2.47 -2.86 2.90
CA ALA A 24 2.07 -3.36 1.57
C ALA A 24 3.12 -3.04 0.49
N ALA A 25 3.67 -1.82 0.50
CA ALA A 25 4.73 -1.39 -0.41
C ALA A 25 6.01 -2.21 -0.20
N CYS A 26 6.46 -2.40 1.04
CA CYS A 26 7.64 -3.20 1.34
C CYS A 26 7.50 -4.64 0.87
N CYS A 27 6.36 -5.31 1.16
CA CYS A 27 6.12 -6.67 0.70
C CYS A 27 6.09 -6.75 -0.84
N PHE A 28 5.43 -5.81 -1.51
CA PHE A 28 5.36 -5.78 -2.96
C PHE A 28 6.72 -5.51 -3.62
N LEU A 29 7.45 -4.50 -3.12
CA LEU A 29 8.76 -4.11 -3.64
C LEU A 29 9.80 -5.21 -3.41
N ALA A 30 9.74 -5.94 -2.30
CA ALA A 30 10.62 -7.08 -2.06
C ALA A 30 10.41 -8.20 -3.10
N VAL A 31 9.16 -8.51 -3.41
CA VAL A 31 8.84 -9.48 -4.49
C VAL A 31 9.27 -8.94 -5.84
N TRP A 32 8.97 -7.68 -6.13
CA TRP A 32 9.31 -7.09 -7.40
C TRP A 32 10.83 -7.01 -7.62
N SER A 33 11.60 -6.60 -6.61
CA SER A 33 13.07 -6.54 -6.71
C SER A 33 13.71 -7.92 -6.86
N TYR A 34 13.18 -8.93 -6.15
CA TYR A 34 13.63 -10.32 -6.26
C TYR A 34 13.45 -10.86 -7.67
N TRP A 35 12.27 -10.65 -8.27
CA TRP A 35 11.96 -11.15 -9.60
C TRP A 35 12.43 -10.22 -10.74
N TYR A 36 12.90 -9.00 -10.44
CA TYR A 36 13.22 -7.98 -11.44
C TYR A 36 14.27 -8.44 -12.46
N TYR A 37 15.36 -9.05 -11.98
CA TYR A 37 16.45 -9.52 -12.83
C TYR A 37 16.15 -10.88 -13.46
N GLU A 38 15.39 -11.72 -12.77
CA GLU A 38 15.07 -13.07 -13.26
C GLU A 38 14.09 -13.07 -14.42
N LEU A 39 13.16 -12.12 -14.43
CA LEU A 39 12.18 -11.99 -15.50
C LEU A 39 12.75 -11.28 -16.75
N ASP A 40 13.84 -10.50 -16.59
CA ASP A 40 14.50 -9.76 -17.68
C ASP A 40 15.36 -10.68 -18.56
N ALA A 41 15.95 -11.73 -17.96
CA ALA A 41 16.88 -12.64 -18.63
C ALA A 41 16.24 -13.45 -19.78
N ASP A 42 14.93 -13.74 -19.68
CA ASP A 42 14.21 -14.60 -20.63
C ASP A 42 13.37 -13.82 -21.67
N CYS A 43 13.45 -12.49 -21.68
CA CYS A 43 12.65 -11.63 -22.56
C CYS A 43 13.36 -11.41 -23.92
N VAL A 44 12.84 -12.01 -25.00
CA VAL A 44 13.35 -11.82 -26.37
C VAL A 44 12.86 -10.47 -26.93
N GLN A 45 13.82 -9.66 -27.42
CA GLN A 45 13.71 -8.37 -28.12
C GLN A 45 12.28 -7.75 -28.23
N ALA A 46 12.05 -6.66 -27.47
CA ALA A 46 11.04 -5.60 -27.64
C ALA A 46 9.85 -5.49 -26.65
N ARG A 47 9.86 -6.19 -25.51
CA ARG A 47 8.92 -5.90 -24.39
C ARG A 47 9.68 -5.68 -23.08
N ASP A 48 9.22 -4.76 -22.24
CA ASP A 48 9.75 -4.58 -20.88
C ASP A 48 9.12 -5.62 -19.93
N CYS A 49 9.71 -6.82 -19.85
CA CYS A 49 9.17 -7.98 -19.11
C CYS A 49 9.53 -8.00 -17.61
N LYS A 50 9.59 -6.85 -16.94
CA LYS A 50 10.20 -6.70 -15.61
C LYS A 50 9.23 -6.86 -14.43
N CYS A 51 8.00 -7.25 -14.70
CA CYS A 51 6.93 -7.31 -13.70
C CYS A 51 6.42 -8.74 -13.53
N LEU A 52 6.27 -9.21 -12.29
CA LEU A 52 5.72 -10.54 -12.03
C LEU A 52 4.19 -10.58 -12.27
N LEU A 53 3.51 -9.44 -12.15
CA LEU A 53 2.08 -9.34 -12.42
C LEU A 53 1.81 -9.41 -13.91
N PHE A 54 0.72 -10.09 -14.27
CA PHE A 54 0.35 -10.36 -15.66
C PHE A 54 1.47 -11.08 -16.43
N GLY A 55 2.21 -11.94 -15.75
CA GLY A 55 3.23 -12.80 -16.34
C GLY A 55 2.61 -13.69 -17.40
N THR A 56 3.27 -13.79 -18.55
CA THR A 56 2.84 -14.61 -19.67
C THR A 56 3.87 -15.70 -19.94
N SER A 57 3.40 -16.91 -20.17
CA SER A 57 4.29 -18.01 -20.53
C SER A 57 4.27 -18.25 -22.03
N PHE A 58 5.41 -18.09 -22.70
CA PHE A 58 5.51 -18.40 -24.13
C PHE A 58 5.72 -19.91 -24.36
N ALA A 59 5.20 -20.42 -25.47
CA ALA A 59 5.28 -21.82 -25.86
C ALA A 59 6.71 -22.33 -26.16
N GLY A 60 7.73 -21.44 -26.17
CA GLY A 60 9.10 -21.72 -26.62
C GLY A 60 10.18 -21.84 -25.54
N GLY A 61 9.88 -21.76 -24.24
CA GLY A 61 10.85 -22.16 -23.19
C GLY A 61 10.99 -21.30 -21.94
N GLY A 62 10.70 -19.99 -21.97
CA GLY A 62 10.87 -19.08 -20.82
C GLY A 62 9.56 -18.63 -20.17
N PHE A 63 9.52 -18.45 -18.84
CA PHE A 63 8.43 -17.73 -18.18
C PHE A 63 8.77 -16.24 -18.23
N VAL A 64 7.91 -15.45 -18.87
CA VAL A 64 8.22 -14.05 -19.16
C VAL A 64 7.33 -13.16 -18.30
N GLY A 65 7.96 -12.18 -17.65
CA GLY A 65 7.22 -11.19 -16.86
C GLY A 65 6.24 -10.38 -17.72
N GLY A 66 5.22 -9.84 -17.05
CA GLY A 66 4.31 -8.87 -17.64
C GLY A 66 4.97 -7.49 -17.79
N ASP A 67 4.15 -6.55 -18.23
CA ASP A 67 4.58 -5.19 -18.54
C ASP A 67 5.03 -4.43 -17.27
N ARG A 68 6.19 -3.78 -17.35
CA ARG A 68 6.77 -2.94 -16.29
C ARG A 68 5.78 -1.89 -15.76
N PHE A 69 4.92 -1.34 -16.62
CA PHE A 69 3.97 -0.30 -16.23
C PHE A 69 2.99 -0.75 -15.14
N ALA A 70 2.60 -2.03 -15.12
CA ALA A 70 1.67 -2.55 -14.10
C ALA A 70 2.31 -2.53 -12.71
N CYS A 71 3.53 -3.04 -12.56
CA CYS A 71 4.25 -3.03 -11.28
C CYS A 71 4.62 -1.60 -10.86
N GLN A 72 5.03 -0.74 -11.79
CA GLN A 72 5.29 0.67 -11.52
C GLN A 72 4.04 1.38 -10.98
N TYR A 73 2.89 1.16 -11.62
CA TYR A 73 1.63 1.76 -11.19
C TYR A 73 1.27 1.33 -9.76
N VAL A 74 1.37 0.04 -9.44
CA VAL A 74 1.08 -0.46 -8.08
C VAL A 74 2.05 0.10 -7.06
N ALA A 75 3.36 0.09 -7.34
CA ALA A 75 4.37 0.62 -6.42
C ALA A 75 4.19 2.11 -6.16
N TYR A 76 4.02 2.92 -7.22
CA TYR A 76 3.82 4.36 -7.05
C TYR A 76 2.49 4.68 -6.37
N SER A 77 1.44 3.90 -6.60
CA SER A 77 0.16 4.05 -5.89
C SER A 77 0.31 3.80 -4.39
N LEU A 78 1.00 2.73 -4.01
CA LEU A 78 1.27 2.41 -2.61
C LEU A 78 2.14 3.48 -1.95
N MET A 79 3.21 3.93 -2.61
CA MET A 79 4.09 4.99 -2.12
C MET A 79 3.37 6.34 -2.00
N ALA A 80 2.55 6.71 -2.98
CA ALA A 80 1.75 7.94 -2.94
C ALA A 80 0.78 7.91 -1.76
N SER A 81 0.15 6.75 -1.50
CA SER A 81 -0.73 6.59 -0.33
C SER A 81 0.04 6.72 0.99
N ALA A 82 1.24 6.14 1.10
CA ALA A 82 2.09 6.29 2.28
C ALA A 82 2.51 7.75 2.49
N GLY A 83 2.90 8.46 1.42
CA GLY A 83 3.27 9.87 1.48
C GLY A 83 2.13 10.76 1.98
N LEU A 84 0.91 10.58 1.44
CA LEU A 84 -0.24 11.35 1.90
C LEU A 84 -0.68 10.98 3.33
N ALA A 85 -0.61 9.71 3.69
CA ALA A 85 -0.89 9.25 5.04
C ALA A 85 0.11 9.81 6.07
N ALA A 86 1.39 9.90 5.70
CA ALA A 86 2.42 10.53 6.53
C ALA A 86 2.13 12.03 6.72
N TYR A 87 1.87 12.75 5.62
CA TYR A 87 1.54 14.18 5.67
C TYR A 87 0.33 14.46 6.58
N THR A 88 -0.77 13.71 6.39
CA THR A 88 -1.98 13.88 7.19
C THR A 88 -1.77 13.49 8.65
N SER A 89 -0.99 12.43 8.94
CA SER A 89 -0.66 12.02 10.31
C SER A 89 0.16 13.08 11.05
N VAL A 90 1.16 13.68 10.40
CA VAL A 90 1.93 14.79 10.98
C VAL A 90 1.03 16.00 11.21
N TYR A 91 0.17 16.36 10.25
CA TYR A 91 -0.75 17.48 10.37
C TYR A 91 -1.70 17.32 11.57
N TYR A 92 -2.41 16.19 11.65
CA TYR A 92 -3.36 15.94 12.74
C TYR A 92 -2.65 15.69 14.09
N GLY A 93 -1.45 15.09 14.07
CA GLY A 93 -0.62 14.88 15.24
C GLY A 93 -0.12 16.19 15.85
N CYS A 94 0.46 17.07 15.03
CA CYS A 94 0.89 18.41 15.45
C CYS A 94 -0.29 19.22 16.00
N ARG A 95 -1.46 19.17 15.34
CA ARG A 95 -2.66 19.86 15.81
C ARG A 95 -3.12 19.33 17.17
N LEU A 96 -3.09 18.01 17.38
CA LEU A 96 -3.48 17.41 18.65
C LEU A 96 -2.52 17.81 19.78
N LEU A 97 -1.20 17.72 19.54
CA LEU A 97 -0.18 17.99 20.55
C LEU A 97 -0.08 19.48 20.90
N LEU A 98 -0.02 20.35 19.90
CA LEU A 98 0.17 21.79 20.09
C LEU A 98 -1.09 22.49 20.61
N CYS A 99 -2.28 22.09 20.17
CA CYS A 99 -3.54 22.71 20.62
C CYS A 99 -4.10 22.10 21.92
N ALA A 100 -3.80 20.83 22.25
CA ALA A 100 -4.21 20.26 23.54
C ALA A 100 -3.35 20.78 24.71
N GLY A 101 -2.10 21.19 24.46
CA GLY A 101 -1.19 21.73 25.46
C GLY A 101 -1.67 23.05 26.09
N HIS A 102 -2.39 23.89 25.35
CA HIS A 102 -2.91 25.18 25.86
C HIS A 102 -4.19 25.07 26.69
N GLY A 103 -4.86 23.90 26.72
CA GLY A 103 -6.15 23.72 27.40
C GLY A 103 -6.08 23.12 28.80
N ARG A 104 -4.91 22.67 29.28
CA ARG A 104 -4.76 22.00 30.58
C ARG A 104 -4.44 22.93 31.76
N GLY A 105 -4.26 24.23 31.53
CA GLY A 105 -3.91 25.21 32.57
C GLY A 105 -5.07 26.00 33.22
N ARG A 106 -6.34 25.79 32.82
CA ARG A 106 -7.47 26.58 33.35
C ARG A 106 -8.64 25.70 33.81
N ARG A 107 -8.45 25.00 34.93
CA ARG A 107 -9.58 24.52 35.76
C ARG A 107 -9.53 25.23 37.11
N GLN A 108 -10.69 25.75 37.49
CA GLN A 108 -11.10 26.29 38.79
C GLN A 108 -10.63 27.69 39.18
N HIS A 109 -11.46 28.69 38.82
CA HIS A 109 -12.14 29.44 39.89
C HIS A 109 -13.56 29.84 39.45
N HIS A 110 -14.55 29.28 40.14
CA HIS A 110 -15.92 29.79 40.11
C HIS A 110 -15.96 31.17 40.78
N ARG A 111 -16.48 32.17 40.06
CA ARG A 111 -17.39 33.17 40.65
C ARG A 111 -18.19 33.86 39.55
N PRO A 112 -19.52 34.00 39.69
CA PRO A 112 -20.32 34.83 38.78
C PRO A 112 -20.28 36.29 39.27
N VAL A 113 -20.36 37.25 38.35
CA VAL A 113 -21.08 38.54 38.47
C VAL A 113 -20.89 39.34 37.17
N ARG A 114 -22.00 39.87 36.65
CA ARG A 114 -22.16 40.81 35.53
C ARG A 114 -21.46 42.16 35.80
N THR A 115 -20.94 42.84 34.77
CA THR A 115 -21.46 44.11 34.18
C THR A 115 -20.44 44.81 33.26
N VAL A 116 -20.94 45.24 32.08
CA VAL A 116 -20.71 46.51 31.35
C VAL A 116 -19.29 46.93 30.91
N ALA A 117 -19.21 47.15 29.58
CA ALA A 117 -18.30 47.95 28.73
C ALA A 117 -17.09 48.67 29.35
N GLU A 118 -15.90 48.49 28.76
CA GLU A 118 -15.06 49.61 28.28
C GLU A 118 -13.95 49.14 27.30
N THR A 119 -13.70 50.01 26.31
CA THR A 119 -12.69 50.03 25.26
C THR A 119 -11.23 49.94 25.75
N ARG A 120 -10.40 49.07 25.14
CA ARG A 120 -9.11 49.44 24.51
C ARG A 120 -8.41 48.25 23.80
N PRO A 121 -7.56 48.53 22.77
CA PRO A 121 -6.95 47.54 21.89
C PRO A 121 -5.54 47.15 22.34
N GLU A 122 -5.01 46.12 21.68
CA GLU A 122 -3.64 45.58 21.73
C GLU A 122 -3.26 44.75 22.96
N ASP A 123 -3.26 43.43 22.76
CA ASP A 123 -2.10 42.66 23.20
C ASP A 123 -1.88 41.46 22.26
N GLY A 124 -0.66 41.39 21.73
CA GLY A 124 -0.19 40.46 20.69
C GLY A 124 -0.10 39.01 21.17
N THR A 125 -1.23 38.44 21.54
CA THR A 125 -1.34 37.00 21.80
C THR A 125 -1.67 36.34 20.46
N SER A 126 -0.67 35.77 19.79
CA SER A 126 -0.90 34.69 18.83
C SER A 126 -1.39 33.46 19.60
N GLY A 127 -2.57 33.59 20.22
CA GLY A 127 -3.37 32.44 20.55
C GLY A 127 -3.46 31.64 19.28
N CYS A 128 -3.40 30.31 19.38
CA CYS A 128 -3.88 29.47 18.30
C CYS A 128 -5.29 29.96 17.98
N THR A 129 -5.40 30.88 17.03
CA THR A 129 -6.57 31.07 16.21
C THR A 129 -6.71 29.69 15.63
N SER A 130 -7.54 28.89 16.31
CA SER A 130 -8.39 27.92 15.64
C SER A 130 -8.69 28.59 14.32
N PRO A 131 -8.24 28.06 13.17
CA PRO A 131 -8.80 28.48 11.91
C PRO A 131 -10.22 27.92 11.97
N GLN A 132 -11.06 28.61 12.74
CA GLN A 132 -12.47 28.37 12.88
C GLN A 132 -12.99 28.89 11.54
N ILE A 133 -12.96 28.00 10.56
CA ILE A 133 -13.90 28.03 9.45
C ILE A 133 -13.68 29.27 8.56
N GLN A 134 -12.45 29.44 8.07
CA GLN A 134 -12.21 30.17 6.81
C GLN A 134 -11.76 29.20 5.70
N ILE A 135 -12.23 27.95 5.80
CA ILE A 135 -11.73 26.76 5.07
C ILE A 135 -12.91 25.99 4.44
N ASN A 136 -13.85 26.67 3.77
CA ASN A 136 -14.86 25.94 2.99
C ASN A 136 -14.24 25.34 1.72
N GLY A 137 -13.41 26.09 1.00
CA GLY A 137 -12.72 25.59 -0.20
C GLY A 137 -11.65 24.53 0.11
N LEU A 138 -10.76 24.79 1.06
CA LEU A 138 -9.61 23.91 1.32
C LEU A 138 -10.01 22.57 1.96
N THR A 139 -11.11 22.52 2.73
CA THR A 139 -11.69 21.25 3.23
C THR A 139 -12.30 20.43 2.09
N ILE A 140 -12.95 21.11 1.13
CA ILE A 140 -13.48 20.45 -0.08
C ILE A 140 -12.33 19.92 -0.94
N CYS A 141 -11.27 20.71 -1.15
CA CYS A 141 -10.07 20.26 -1.87
C CYS A 141 -9.43 19.03 -1.21
N LEU A 142 -9.30 19.05 0.12
CA LEU A 142 -8.76 17.91 0.88
C LEU A 142 -9.66 16.68 0.72
N ALA A 143 -10.99 16.83 0.81
CA ALA A 143 -11.93 15.73 0.59
C ALA A 143 -11.84 15.16 -0.83
N ILE A 144 -11.65 16.00 -1.85
CA ILE A 144 -11.44 15.55 -3.25
C ILE A 144 -10.14 14.75 -3.36
N ILE A 145 -9.03 15.23 -2.79
CA ILE A 145 -7.75 14.51 -2.79
C ILE A 145 -7.88 13.16 -2.09
N LEU A 146 -8.56 13.12 -0.94
CA LEU A 146 -8.83 11.86 -0.21
C LEU A 146 -9.66 10.88 -1.05
N ALA A 147 -10.70 11.36 -1.74
CA ALA A 147 -11.54 10.54 -2.60
C ALA A 147 -10.77 9.99 -3.81
N VAL A 148 -9.96 10.82 -4.47
CA VAL A 148 -9.07 10.40 -5.57
C VAL A 148 -8.09 9.33 -5.10
N MET A 149 -7.52 9.49 -3.90
CA MET A 149 -6.62 8.48 -3.33
C MET A 149 -7.33 7.19 -2.97
N ALA A 150 -8.57 7.24 -2.45
CA ALA A 150 -9.37 6.04 -2.19
C ALA A 150 -9.64 5.28 -3.50
N LEU A 151 -9.98 6.00 -4.57
CA LEU A 151 -10.18 5.42 -5.90
C LEU A 151 -8.88 4.84 -6.48
N ASN A 152 -7.76 5.56 -6.34
CA ASN A 152 -6.45 5.05 -6.78
C ASN A 152 -6.06 3.77 -6.04
N MET A 153 -6.28 3.70 -4.73
CA MET A 153 -6.00 2.51 -3.93
C MET A 153 -6.92 1.33 -4.28
N PHE A 154 -8.18 1.61 -4.63
CA PHE A 154 -9.11 0.60 -5.11
C PHE A 154 -8.65 0.00 -6.45
N ILE A 155 -8.28 0.85 -7.42
CA ILE A 155 -7.75 0.40 -8.71
C ILE A 155 -6.44 -0.38 -8.51
N ALA A 156 -5.51 0.14 -7.71
CA ALA A 156 -4.26 -0.55 -7.40
C ALA A 156 -4.48 -1.94 -6.77
N SER A 157 -5.46 -2.07 -5.87
CA SER A 157 -5.82 -3.36 -5.26
C SER A 157 -6.42 -4.35 -6.26
N ILE A 158 -7.23 -3.86 -7.21
CA ILE A 158 -7.75 -4.69 -8.31
C ILE A 158 -6.61 -5.14 -9.21
N VAL A 159 -5.73 -4.23 -9.63
CA VAL A 159 -4.58 -4.56 -10.48
C VAL A 159 -3.69 -5.59 -9.79
N LEU A 160 -3.42 -5.42 -8.50
CA LEU A 160 -2.60 -6.34 -7.72
C LEU A 160 -3.26 -7.73 -7.62
N SER A 161 -4.55 -7.78 -7.29
CA SER A 161 -5.30 -9.05 -7.15
C SER A 161 -5.46 -9.77 -8.49
N ASN A 162 -5.84 -9.05 -9.54
CA ASN A 162 -6.05 -9.60 -10.87
C ASN A 162 -4.73 -10.05 -11.49
N GLY A 163 -3.65 -9.29 -11.30
CA GLY A 163 -2.32 -9.69 -11.76
C GLY A 163 -1.82 -10.96 -11.06
N TYR A 164 -2.05 -11.09 -9.75
CA TYR A 164 -1.73 -12.31 -9.00
C TYR A 164 -2.47 -13.54 -9.54
N ILE A 165 -3.79 -13.44 -9.75
CA ILE A 165 -4.61 -14.55 -10.26
C ILE A 165 -4.26 -14.86 -11.71
N SER A 166 -4.12 -13.85 -12.56
CA SER A 166 -3.79 -14.01 -13.98
C SER A 166 -2.45 -14.72 -14.16
N THR A 167 -1.41 -14.28 -13.45
CA THR A 167 -0.08 -14.92 -13.53
C THR A 167 -0.15 -16.39 -13.07
N CYS A 168 -0.85 -16.64 -11.95
CA CYS A 168 -1.07 -18.00 -11.44
C CYS A 168 -1.75 -18.90 -12.48
N LEU A 169 -2.83 -18.46 -13.11
CA LEU A 169 -3.56 -19.24 -14.11
C LEU A 169 -2.71 -19.55 -15.35
N GLN A 170 -1.94 -18.57 -15.82
CA GLN A 170 -1.02 -18.74 -16.96
C GLN A 170 0.04 -19.79 -16.66
N TYR A 171 0.63 -19.73 -15.46
CA TYR A 171 1.64 -20.70 -15.04
C TYR A 171 1.06 -22.11 -14.92
N VAL A 172 -0.13 -22.26 -14.34
CA VAL A 172 -0.83 -23.56 -14.26
C VAL A 172 -1.11 -24.14 -15.63
N HIS A 173 -1.62 -23.31 -16.55
CA HIS A 173 -1.91 -23.75 -17.91
C HIS A 173 -0.65 -24.31 -18.59
N ARG A 174 0.50 -23.68 -18.36
CA ARG A 174 1.78 -24.17 -18.87
C ARG A 174 2.27 -25.43 -18.19
N VAL A 175 2.22 -25.52 -16.86
CA VAL A 175 2.67 -26.73 -16.15
C VAL A 175 1.88 -27.95 -16.63
N LYS A 176 0.58 -27.80 -16.89
CA LYS A 176 -0.24 -28.83 -17.54
C LYS A 176 0.28 -29.23 -18.92
N SER A 177 0.61 -28.26 -19.77
CA SER A 177 1.10 -28.56 -21.12
C SER A 177 2.46 -29.27 -21.09
N TYR A 178 3.34 -28.94 -20.14
CA TYR A 178 4.65 -29.57 -19.99
C TYR A 178 4.58 -30.99 -19.43
N LEU A 179 3.71 -31.24 -18.45
CA LEU A 179 3.62 -32.56 -17.83
C LEU A 179 2.86 -33.59 -18.70
N MET A 180 2.33 -33.19 -19.87
CA MET A 180 1.51 -34.03 -20.77
C MET A 180 0.41 -34.83 -20.03
N VAL A 181 -0.06 -34.32 -18.89
CA VAL A 181 -1.07 -35.02 -18.09
C VAL A 181 -2.38 -34.88 -18.84
N SER A 182 -2.94 -36.00 -19.29
CA SER A 182 -4.28 -36.09 -19.87
C SER A 182 -5.20 -36.86 -18.93
N GLY A 183 -6.46 -36.42 -18.79
CA GLY A 183 -7.49 -37.07 -17.96
C GLY A 183 -7.70 -36.49 -16.54
N ASN A 184 -8.26 -37.31 -15.63
CA ASN A 184 -8.70 -36.91 -14.27
C ASN A 184 -7.62 -36.28 -13.37
N MET A 185 -6.33 -36.46 -13.65
CA MET A 185 -5.25 -35.82 -12.89
C MET A 185 -5.12 -34.31 -13.18
N VAL A 186 -5.55 -33.84 -14.37
CA VAL A 186 -5.56 -32.41 -14.69
C VAL A 186 -6.57 -31.68 -13.82
N GLU A 187 -7.75 -32.25 -13.63
CA GLU A 187 -8.78 -31.65 -12.78
C GLU A 187 -8.35 -31.63 -11.31
N LEU A 188 -7.68 -32.69 -10.83
CA LEU A 188 -7.07 -32.73 -9.50
C LEU A 188 -6.00 -31.65 -9.29
N ILE A 189 -5.13 -31.40 -10.27
CA ILE A 189 -4.08 -30.39 -10.18
C ILE A 189 -4.66 -28.96 -10.28
N THR A 190 -5.64 -28.72 -11.16
CA THR A 190 -6.22 -27.38 -11.35
C THR A 190 -7.19 -26.98 -10.23
N ASN A 191 -8.01 -27.91 -9.75
CA ASN A 191 -9.03 -27.61 -8.73
C ASN A 191 -8.49 -27.68 -7.30
N ARG A 192 -7.29 -28.23 -7.06
CA ARG A 192 -6.72 -28.36 -5.70
C ARG A 192 -5.49 -27.50 -5.44
N MET A 193 -4.73 -27.09 -6.47
CA MET A 193 -3.55 -26.24 -6.24
C MET A 193 -3.94 -24.78 -6.10
N SER A 194 -3.77 -24.25 -4.88
CA SER A 194 -3.93 -22.83 -4.62
C SER A 194 -2.87 -22.02 -5.38
N CYS A 195 -3.19 -20.79 -5.77
CA CYS A 195 -2.19 -19.88 -6.34
C CYS A 195 -0.98 -19.72 -5.42
N GLY A 196 -1.17 -19.78 -4.10
CA GLY A 196 -0.07 -19.75 -3.14
C GLY A 196 0.96 -20.86 -3.38
N THR A 197 0.48 -22.09 -3.55
CA THR A 197 1.33 -23.26 -3.82
C THR A 197 2.05 -23.16 -5.16
N ILE A 198 1.41 -22.57 -6.17
CA ILE A 198 2.02 -22.39 -7.50
C ILE A 198 3.19 -21.40 -7.45
N TYR A 199 3.04 -20.30 -6.72
CA TYR A 199 4.13 -19.35 -6.49
C TYR A 199 5.27 -19.98 -5.67
N ASP A 200 4.97 -20.84 -4.70
CA ASP A 200 5.98 -21.60 -3.96
C ASP A 200 6.76 -22.55 -4.88
N PHE A 201 6.07 -23.30 -5.76
CA PHE A 201 6.74 -24.11 -6.78
C PHE A 201 7.60 -23.28 -7.72
N MET A 202 7.16 -22.08 -8.09
CA MET A 202 7.93 -21.16 -8.92
C MET A 202 9.22 -20.70 -8.23
N ASP A 203 9.15 -20.38 -6.93
CA ASP A 203 10.32 -20.06 -6.10
C ASP A 203 11.30 -21.26 -5.98
N TYR A 204 10.79 -22.49 -5.94
CA TYR A 204 11.62 -23.72 -5.85
C TYR A 204 12.22 -24.19 -7.18
N LEU A 205 11.48 -24.08 -8.27
CA LEU A 205 11.87 -24.62 -9.59
C LEU A 205 12.80 -23.70 -10.37
N GLN A 206 12.79 -22.39 -10.07
CA GLN A 206 13.59 -21.41 -10.77
C GLN A 206 14.87 -21.17 -9.95
N PRO A 207 15.99 -21.86 -10.26
CA PRO A 207 17.25 -21.52 -9.61
C PRO A 207 17.57 -20.05 -9.94
N PRO A 208 18.13 -19.28 -8.99
CA PRO A 208 18.53 -17.90 -9.26
C PRO A 208 19.42 -17.89 -10.50
N SER A 209 19.23 -16.93 -11.40
CA SER A 209 20.04 -16.84 -12.61
C SER A 209 21.52 -16.87 -12.23
N ARG A 210 22.35 -17.40 -13.15
CA ARG A 210 23.81 -17.41 -12.97
C ARG A 210 24.37 -16.03 -12.62
N GLN A 211 23.68 -14.94 -13.01
CA GLN A 211 24.05 -13.58 -12.68
C GLN A 211 23.86 -13.23 -11.20
N VAL A 212 22.67 -13.49 -10.65
CA VAL A 212 22.37 -13.25 -9.24
C VAL A 212 23.19 -14.20 -8.35
N THR A 213 23.37 -15.44 -8.79
CA THR A 213 24.18 -16.44 -8.09
C THR A 213 25.66 -16.06 -8.02
N TYR A 214 26.27 -15.49 -9.08
CA TYR A 214 27.68 -15.05 -9.00
C TYR A 214 27.84 -13.83 -8.07
N GLU A 215 26.94 -12.83 -8.13
CA GLU A 215 26.98 -11.64 -7.25
C GLU A 215 26.82 -12.04 -5.78
N LEU A 216 25.83 -12.87 -5.43
CA LEU A 216 25.59 -13.28 -4.04
C LEU A 216 26.72 -14.17 -3.48
N ILE A 217 27.24 -15.08 -4.28
CA ILE A 217 28.36 -15.95 -3.87
C ILE A 217 29.64 -15.13 -3.68
N HIS A 218 29.97 -14.20 -4.58
CA HIS A 218 31.18 -13.39 -4.46
C HIS A 218 31.08 -12.27 -3.42
N ARG A 219 29.89 -11.69 -3.21
CA ARG A 219 29.73 -10.49 -2.38
C ARG A 219 29.29 -10.76 -0.95
N HIS A 220 28.58 -11.84 -0.68
CA HIS A 220 27.96 -12.05 0.65
C HIS A 220 28.31 -13.36 1.35
N LYS A 221 28.99 -14.33 0.70
CA LYS A 221 29.34 -15.63 1.32
C LYS A 221 28.13 -16.28 2.04
N THR A 222 26.93 -15.99 1.54
CA THR A 222 25.65 -16.51 2.03
C THR A 222 25.24 -17.65 1.13
N ASN A 223 24.74 -18.73 1.73
CA ASN A 223 24.27 -19.90 1.02
C ASN A 223 23.10 -19.48 0.10
N PRO A 224 23.16 -19.70 -1.23
CA PRO A 224 22.11 -19.25 -2.16
C PRO A 224 20.74 -19.93 -1.90
N ARG A 225 20.71 -20.99 -1.08
CA ARG A 225 19.47 -21.63 -0.60
C ARG A 225 18.79 -20.91 0.57
N ASP A 226 19.50 -20.05 1.31
CA ASP A 226 18.93 -19.31 2.45
C ASP A 226 18.23 -18.01 2.02
N SER A 227 18.33 -17.63 0.74
CA SER A 227 17.74 -16.42 0.17
C SER A 227 16.45 -16.65 -0.62
N VAL A 228 15.83 -17.83 -0.52
CA VAL A 228 14.54 -18.10 -1.16
C VAL A 228 13.46 -17.36 -0.39
N ILE A 229 12.94 -16.31 -1.00
CA ILE A 229 11.84 -15.52 -0.44
C ILE A 229 10.54 -16.28 -0.69
N ASN A 230 9.63 -16.29 0.29
CA ASN A 230 8.28 -16.79 0.05
C ASN A 230 7.47 -15.73 -0.72
N THR A 231 7.54 -15.78 -2.06
CA THR A 231 6.88 -14.84 -2.96
C THR A 231 5.36 -14.86 -2.72
N SER A 232 4.81 -16.05 -2.52
CA SER A 232 3.37 -16.23 -2.33
C SER A 232 2.84 -15.49 -1.10
N ALA A 233 3.53 -15.63 0.04
CA ALA A 233 3.13 -15.01 1.30
C ALA A 233 3.23 -13.48 1.21
N LEU A 234 4.32 -12.96 0.64
CA LEU A 234 4.50 -11.51 0.49
C LEU A 234 3.46 -10.88 -0.44
N LEU A 235 3.11 -11.53 -1.55
CA LEU A 235 2.06 -11.03 -2.44
C LEU A 235 0.68 -11.07 -1.77
N ILE A 236 0.33 -12.16 -1.08
CA ILE A 236 -0.94 -12.26 -0.34
C ILE A 236 -1.02 -11.20 0.75
N ILE A 237 0.05 -11.00 1.54
CA ILE A 237 0.10 -9.95 2.56
C ILE A 237 -0.07 -8.58 1.92
N SER A 238 0.62 -8.30 0.80
CA SER A 238 0.49 -7.04 0.08
C SER A 238 -0.95 -6.80 -0.43
N ILE A 239 -1.61 -7.83 -0.99
CA ILE A 239 -3.02 -7.77 -1.42
C ILE A 239 -3.95 -7.47 -0.25
N VAL A 240 -3.82 -8.21 0.85
CA VAL A 240 -4.68 -8.02 2.03
C VAL A 240 -4.49 -6.61 2.60
N LEU A 241 -3.25 -6.16 2.73
CA LEU A 241 -2.94 -4.82 3.23
C LEU A 241 -3.39 -3.71 2.26
N SER A 242 -3.34 -3.91 0.94
CA SER A 242 -3.81 -2.92 -0.03
C SER A 242 -5.34 -2.76 0.03
N TRP A 243 -6.08 -3.87 0.19
CA TRP A 243 -7.52 -3.84 0.41
C TRP A 243 -7.88 -3.18 1.73
N LEU A 244 -7.21 -3.53 2.83
CA LEU A 244 -7.39 -2.85 4.13
C LEU A 244 -7.12 -1.35 4.02
N ASN A 245 -6.03 -0.96 3.35
CA ASN A 245 -5.71 0.45 3.11
C ASN A 245 -6.81 1.16 2.32
N THR A 246 -7.39 0.50 1.32
CA THR A 246 -8.53 1.02 0.55
C THR A 246 -9.74 1.29 1.45
N PHE A 247 -10.11 0.34 2.32
CA PHE A 247 -11.18 0.54 3.30
C PHE A 247 -10.90 1.71 4.25
N ILE A 248 -9.65 1.84 4.72
CA ILE A 248 -9.25 2.96 5.59
C ILE A 248 -9.42 4.30 4.87
N TRP A 249 -9.01 4.43 3.60
CA TRP A 249 -9.21 5.66 2.82
C TRP A 249 -10.68 6.00 2.56
N ILE A 250 -11.54 5.00 2.34
CA ILE A 250 -12.98 5.20 2.19
C ILE A 250 -13.57 5.75 3.50
N VAL A 251 -13.26 5.11 4.64
CA VAL A 251 -13.72 5.56 5.96
C VAL A 251 -13.17 6.95 6.27
N PHE A 252 -11.91 7.23 5.93
CA PHE A 252 -11.30 8.54 6.15
C PHE A 252 -11.98 9.64 5.32
N THR A 253 -12.29 9.37 4.05
CA THR A 253 -13.03 10.28 3.19
C THR A 253 -14.43 10.54 3.76
N PHE A 254 -15.14 9.48 4.15
CA PHE A 254 -16.46 9.57 4.77
C PHE A 254 -16.43 10.39 6.08
N CYS A 255 -15.50 10.10 6.98
CA CYS A 255 -15.34 10.84 8.24
C CYS A 255 -15.00 12.32 8.02
N THR A 256 -14.28 12.65 6.94
CA THR A 256 -13.94 14.04 6.61
C THR A 256 -15.15 14.78 6.04
N TYR A 257 -15.98 14.11 5.26
CA TYR A 257 -17.18 14.69 4.64
C TYR A 257 -18.35 14.85 5.63
N TYR A 258 -18.65 13.82 6.43
CA TYR A 258 -19.83 13.80 7.31
C TYR A 258 -19.61 14.50 8.66
N PHE A 259 -18.43 14.41 9.26
CA PHE A 259 -18.13 15.06 10.54
C PHE A 259 -17.51 16.45 10.34
N ARG A 260 -18.18 17.30 9.55
CA ARG A 260 -17.76 18.68 9.29
C ARG A 260 -17.82 19.54 10.55
#